data_AF-A0A433D8X1-F1
#
_entry.id   AF-A0A433D8X1-F1
#
_cell.length_a   1.000
_cell.length_b   1.000
_cell.length_c   1.000
_cell.angle_alpha   90.00
_cell.angle_beta   90.00
_cell.angle_gamma   90.00
#
_symmetry.space_group_name_H-M   'P 1'
#
loop_
_entity.id
_entity.type
_entity.pdbx_description
1 polymer ?
#
loop_
_entity_poly.entity_id
_entity_poly.type
_entity_poly.pdbx_seq_one_letter_code
_entity_poly.pdbx_strand_id
1 'polypeptide(L)'
;MISLLLSTYTQAVIADKTDLIGVEESAKKGLFGTGKVALKDKTNVFALGDRIETLRQQDAGVILVHVAEDKSQKYPYEALFRSFNLTMIDNASSEYLFIVEFFATDNEKMAADLAKSVFHDIFEPTEKMGLMTTKQYVDNSYDAVGILLCIRINTQLTMELQRRRVPALEAYTNATNMLLWPRFQHIMDLHFQSVKKMAANKQVLASVRDVHPHYGFFFFSLTLRLRFDYGDLD
;
A
#
# COMPACT_ATOMS: atom_id res chain seq x y z
N MET A 1 -18.37 -0.09 -9.96
CA MET A 1 -18.84 -1.48 -9.83
C MET A 1 -17.69 -2.45 -9.54
N ILE A 2 -16.62 -2.47 -10.34
CA ILE A 2 -15.45 -3.34 -10.13
C ILE A 2 -14.71 -3.04 -8.81
N SER A 3 -14.48 -1.77 -8.46
CA SER A 3 -13.86 -1.38 -7.17
C SER A 3 -14.69 -1.80 -5.94
N LEU A 4 -16.03 -1.75 -6.05
CA LEU A 4 -16.95 -2.21 -5.00
C LEU A 4 -16.97 -3.73 -4.86
N LEU A 5 -16.87 -4.48 -5.97
CA LEU A 5 -16.81 -5.95 -5.94
C LEU A 5 -15.48 -6.44 -5.35
N LEU A 6 -14.35 -5.83 -5.74
CA LEU A 6 -13.03 -6.13 -5.18
C LEU A 6 -12.97 -5.86 -3.68
N SER A 7 -13.48 -4.71 -3.23
CA SER A 7 -13.44 -4.31 -1.82
C SER A 7 -14.37 -5.15 -0.93
N THR A 8 -15.54 -5.56 -1.43
CA THR A 8 -16.54 -6.25 -0.58
C THR A 8 -16.32 -7.76 -0.50
N TYR A 9 -15.82 -8.42 -1.56
CA TYR A 9 -15.73 -9.88 -1.61
C TYR A 9 -14.31 -10.45 -1.41
N THR A 10 -13.27 -9.74 -1.87
CA THR A 10 -11.91 -10.29 -1.92
C THR A 10 -10.94 -9.69 -0.91
N GLN A 11 -11.29 -8.56 -0.28
CA GLN A 11 -10.40 -7.88 0.66
C GLN A 11 -10.52 -8.47 2.09
N ALA A 12 -9.37 -8.72 2.71
CA ALA A 12 -9.28 -9.09 4.12
C ALA A 12 -9.65 -7.91 5.05
N VAL A 13 -9.98 -8.22 6.30
CA VAL A 13 -10.42 -7.21 7.29
C VAL A 13 -9.34 -6.15 7.50
N ILE A 14 -9.73 -4.89 7.41
CA ILE A 14 -8.86 -3.72 7.63
C ILE A 14 -8.68 -3.49 9.13
N ALA A 15 -7.46 -3.16 9.55
CA ALA A 15 -7.15 -2.76 10.92
C ALA A 15 -7.90 -1.48 11.31
N ASP A 16 -8.63 -1.52 12.42
CA ASP A 16 -9.40 -0.40 12.93
C ASP A 16 -8.64 0.37 14.02
N LYS A 17 -9.14 1.54 14.42
CA LYS A 17 -8.58 2.39 15.49
C LYS A 17 -8.37 1.64 16.81
N THR A 18 -9.15 0.57 17.04
CA THR A 18 -9.06 -0.29 18.23
C THR A 18 -7.88 -1.28 18.18
N ASP A 19 -7.27 -1.46 17.01
CA ASP A 19 -6.10 -2.31 16.81
C ASP A 19 -4.79 -1.55 17.06
N LEU A 20 -4.83 -0.24 17.35
CA LEU A 20 -3.63 0.53 17.75
C LEU A 20 -3.02 -0.04 19.05
N ILE A 21 -1.70 -0.24 19.04
CA ILE A 21 -0.94 -0.66 20.23
C ILE A 21 -1.22 0.35 21.36
N GLY A 22 -1.68 -0.14 22.51
CA GLY A 22 -1.91 0.68 23.71
C GLY A 22 -3.32 1.26 23.87
N VAL A 23 -4.31 0.83 23.08
CA VAL A 23 -5.72 1.11 23.41
C VAL A 23 -6.12 0.22 24.60
N GLU A 24 -6.26 0.84 25.78
CA GLU A 24 -6.88 0.17 26.92
C GLU A 24 -8.30 -0.25 26.52
N GLU A 25 -8.55 -1.55 26.54
CA GLU A 25 -9.90 -2.09 26.56
C GLU A 25 -10.49 -1.64 27.91
N SER A 26 -11.17 -0.48 27.91
CA SER A 26 -11.98 -0.07 29.05
C SER A 26 -13.01 -1.16 29.25
N ALA A 27 -12.68 -2.07 30.16
CA ALA A 27 -13.51 -3.18 30.59
C ALA A 27 -14.82 -2.60 31.11
N LYS A 28 -15.81 -2.45 30.23
CA LYS A 28 -17.21 -2.43 30.63
C LYS A 28 -17.50 -3.83 31.18
N LYS A 29 -17.23 -4.00 32.48
CA LYS A 29 -17.68 -5.14 33.29
C LYS A 29 -19.22 -5.20 33.21
N GLY A 30 -19.72 -5.98 32.25
CA GLY A 30 -21.07 -6.55 32.30
C GLY A 30 -21.05 -7.76 33.25
N LEU A 31 -21.90 -7.75 34.27
CA LEU A 31 -21.79 -8.61 35.46
C LEU A 31 -22.32 -10.05 35.26
N PHE A 32 -22.81 -10.45 34.09
CA PHE A 32 -23.28 -11.82 33.87
C PHE A 32 -23.08 -12.25 32.41
N GLY A 33 -22.20 -13.22 32.17
CA GLY A 33 -21.98 -13.81 30.85
C GLY A 33 -20.70 -14.62 30.76
N THR A 34 -20.76 -15.90 31.15
CA THR A 34 -19.75 -16.91 30.81
C THR A 34 -19.78 -17.19 29.30
N GLY A 35 -19.12 -16.33 28.54
CA GLY A 35 -18.74 -16.60 27.16
C GLY A 35 -17.23 -16.43 27.08
N LYS A 36 -16.52 -17.47 26.64
CA LYS A 36 -15.10 -17.34 26.26
C LYS A 36 -15.03 -16.23 25.21
N VAL A 37 -14.60 -15.03 25.62
CA VAL A 37 -14.17 -14.00 24.68
C VAL A 37 -12.94 -14.60 24.02
N ALA A 38 -13.11 -15.10 22.80
CA ALA A 38 -11.98 -15.42 21.94
C ALA A 38 -11.14 -14.15 21.89
N LEU A 39 -9.95 -14.21 22.50
CA LEU A 39 -8.91 -13.22 22.36
C LEU A 39 -8.61 -13.18 20.86
N LYS A 40 -9.26 -12.25 20.16
CA LYS A 40 -8.92 -11.94 18.78
C LYS A 40 -7.44 -11.57 18.83
N ASP A 41 -6.62 -12.29 18.09
CA ASP A 41 -5.17 -12.24 18.12
C ASP A 41 -4.68 -10.88 17.56
N LYS A 42 -4.87 -9.80 18.34
CA LYS A 42 -4.56 -8.40 17.99
C LYS A 42 -3.06 -8.21 17.71
N THR A 43 -2.23 -9.17 18.13
CA THR A 43 -0.79 -9.23 17.93
C THR A 43 -0.37 -9.43 16.47
N ASN A 44 -1.24 -9.97 15.60
CA ASN A 44 -0.90 -10.25 14.19
C ASN A 44 -1.15 -9.08 13.22
N VAL A 45 -1.78 -7.99 13.65
CA VAL A 45 -2.12 -6.86 12.76
C VAL A 45 -0.88 -6.06 12.33
N PHE A 46 0.13 -5.97 13.20
CA PHE A 46 1.41 -5.31 12.92
C PHE A 46 2.54 -6.28 12.55
N ALA A 47 2.25 -7.59 12.54
CA ALA A 47 3.24 -8.58 12.17
C ALA A 47 3.45 -8.55 10.65
N LEU A 48 4.71 -8.41 10.23
CA LEU A 48 5.09 -8.47 8.82
C LEU A 48 4.78 -9.86 8.22
N GLY A 49 4.93 -10.92 9.02
CA GLY A 49 4.48 -12.29 8.73
C GLY A 49 4.67 -12.74 7.28
N ASP A 50 3.64 -13.36 6.72
CA ASP A 50 3.60 -13.80 5.32
C ASP A 50 3.31 -12.66 4.34
N ARG A 51 3.00 -11.45 4.83
CA ARG A 51 2.63 -10.30 3.99
C ARG A 51 3.80 -9.77 3.15
N ILE A 52 5.03 -10.02 3.62
CA ILE A 52 6.25 -9.73 2.86
C ILE A 52 6.35 -10.53 1.57
N GLU A 53 5.66 -11.66 1.45
CA GLU A 53 5.66 -12.46 0.22
C GLU A 53 5.01 -11.71 -0.95
N THR A 54 4.14 -10.73 -0.66
CA THR A 54 3.64 -9.78 -1.66
C THR A 54 4.77 -9.03 -2.36
N LEU A 55 5.89 -8.76 -1.67
CA LEU A 55 7.08 -8.11 -2.26
C LEU A 55 8.03 -9.09 -2.93
N ARG A 56 8.12 -10.34 -2.43
CA ARG A 56 9.10 -11.33 -2.91
C ARG A 56 8.65 -12.07 -4.15
N GLN A 57 7.37 -12.35 -4.28
CA GLN A 57 6.85 -13.11 -5.40
C GLN A 57 6.68 -12.19 -6.61
N GLN A 58 7.78 -11.84 -7.29
CA GLN A 58 7.71 -11.18 -8.60
C GLN A 58 6.82 -11.98 -9.57
N ASP A 59 6.86 -13.32 -9.47
CA ASP A 59 6.10 -14.27 -10.28
C ASP A 59 4.70 -14.62 -9.75
N ALA A 60 4.19 -14.02 -8.66
CA ALA A 60 2.85 -14.34 -8.12
C ALA A 60 1.70 -14.09 -9.13
N GLY A 61 2.00 -13.48 -10.27
CA GLY A 61 1.03 -13.20 -11.31
C GLY A 61 -0.03 -12.19 -10.86
N VAL A 62 -1.02 -12.04 -11.72
CA VAL A 62 -2.20 -11.20 -11.48
C VAL A 62 -3.24 -12.02 -10.75
N ILE A 63 -3.88 -11.44 -9.73
CA ILE A 63 -5.01 -12.07 -9.04
C ILE A 63 -6.17 -12.21 -10.02
N LEU A 64 -6.53 -13.46 -10.31
CA LEU A 64 -7.70 -13.79 -11.12
C LEU A 64 -8.96 -13.75 -10.24
N VAL A 65 -9.79 -12.73 -10.44
CA VAL A 65 -10.98 -12.48 -9.62
C VAL A 65 -11.93 -13.68 -9.58
N HIS A 66 -12.21 -14.30 -10.73
CA HIS A 66 -13.10 -15.47 -10.80
C HIS A 66 -12.56 -16.66 -9.97
N VAL A 67 -11.25 -16.91 -10.00
CA VAL A 67 -10.62 -17.98 -9.19
C VAL A 67 -10.69 -17.63 -7.70
N ALA A 68 -10.49 -16.36 -7.36
CA ALA A 68 -10.59 -15.89 -5.98
C ALA A 68 -12.01 -16.06 -5.43
N GLU A 69 -13.03 -15.74 -6.23
CA GLU A 69 -14.44 -15.91 -5.89
C GLU A 69 -14.81 -17.39 -5.73
N ASP A 70 -14.47 -18.25 -6.70
CA ASP A 70 -14.73 -19.69 -6.66
C ASP A 70 -14.11 -20.35 -5.42
N LYS A 71 -12.93 -19.90 -5.01
CA LYS A 71 -12.21 -20.42 -3.83
C LYS A 71 -12.56 -19.70 -2.53
N SER A 72 -13.40 -18.66 -2.58
CA SER A 72 -13.65 -17.75 -1.44
C SER A 72 -12.36 -17.23 -0.80
N GLN A 73 -11.32 -17.02 -1.62
CA GLN A 73 -9.99 -16.59 -1.19
C GLN A 73 -10.00 -15.08 -0.94
N LYS A 74 -9.49 -14.68 0.23
CA LYS A 74 -9.29 -13.28 0.58
C LYS A 74 -7.81 -12.90 0.50
N TYR A 75 -7.57 -11.64 0.16
CA TYR A 75 -6.25 -11.06 0.02
C TYR A 75 -6.11 -9.81 0.89
N PRO A 76 -4.92 -9.58 1.47
CA PRO A 76 -4.63 -8.31 2.10
C PRO A 76 -4.57 -7.21 1.02
N TYR A 77 -4.78 -5.96 1.42
CA TYR A 77 -4.94 -4.87 0.45
C TYR A 77 -3.69 -4.68 -0.43
N GLU A 78 -2.49 -4.80 0.14
CA GLU A 78 -1.24 -4.66 -0.62
C GLU A 78 -1.12 -5.67 -1.77
N ALA A 79 -1.71 -6.85 -1.66
CA ALA A 79 -1.73 -7.84 -2.72
C ALA A 79 -2.68 -7.43 -3.86
N LEU A 80 -3.85 -6.88 -3.53
CA LEU A 80 -4.77 -6.28 -4.50
C LEU A 80 -4.14 -5.06 -5.18
N PHE A 81 -3.51 -4.19 -4.40
CA PHE A 81 -2.78 -3.01 -4.87
C PHE A 81 -1.67 -3.41 -5.84
N ARG A 82 -0.84 -4.40 -5.49
CA ARG A 82 0.19 -4.94 -6.37
C ARG A 82 -0.40 -5.47 -7.66
N SER A 83 -1.40 -6.36 -7.56
CA SER A 83 -2.01 -7.00 -8.72
C SER A 83 -2.56 -5.98 -9.72
N PHE A 84 -3.31 -4.99 -9.22
CA PHE A 84 -3.90 -3.95 -10.06
C PHE A 84 -2.80 -3.10 -10.72
N ASN A 85 -1.89 -2.53 -9.93
CA ASN A 85 -0.91 -1.58 -10.45
C ASN A 85 0.11 -2.23 -11.37
N LEU A 86 0.55 -3.45 -11.08
CA LEU A 86 1.46 -4.21 -11.95
C LEU A 86 0.80 -4.47 -13.30
N THR A 87 -0.43 -4.98 -13.32
CA THR A 87 -1.19 -5.24 -14.56
C THR A 87 -1.39 -3.96 -15.37
N MET A 88 -1.73 -2.86 -14.68
CA MET A 88 -1.93 -1.57 -15.33
C MET A 88 -0.63 -1.08 -15.97
N ILE A 89 0.50 -1.15 -15.27
CA ILE A 89 1.80 -0.71 -15.77
C ILE A 89 2.32 -1.59 -16.89
N ASP A 90 2.14 -2.91 -16.83
CA ASP A 90 2.53 -3.84 -17.90
C ASP A 90 1.75 -3.58 -19.19
N ASN A 91 0.43 -3.43 -19.08
CA ASN A 91 -0.42 -3.12 -20.22
C ASN A 91 -0.09 -1.72 -20.77
N ALA A 92 -0.02 -0.71 -19.91
CA ALA A 92 0.32 0.65 -20.30
C ALA A 92 1.69 0.75 -20.96
N SER A 93 2.69 0.02 -20.47
CA SER A 93 4.02 0.02 -21.09
C SER A 93 3.95 -0.52 -22.52
N SER A 94 3.23 -1.62 -22.72
CA SER A 94 3.09 -2.26 -24.03
C SER A 94 2.29 -1.38 -25.00
N GLU A 95 1.19 -0.79 -24.53
CA GLU A 95 0.35 0.13 -25.30
C GLU A 95 1.08 1.44 -25.64
N TYR A 96 1.86 2.01 -24.72
CA TYR A 96 2.64 3.22 -24.99
C TYR A 96 3.64 3.00 -26.13
N LEU A 97 4.38 1.89 -26.10
CA LEU A 97 5.33 1.53 -27.16
C LEU A 97 4.60 1.29 -28.49
N PHE A 98 3.47 0.60 -28.47
CA PHE A 98 2.64 0.39 -29.65
C PHE A 98 2.15 1.72 -30.24
N ILE A 99 1.63 2.63 -29.43
CA ILE A 99 1.11 3.94 -29.89
C ILE A 99 2.25 4.77 -30.50
N VAL A 100 3.43 4.80 -29.86
CA VAL A 100 4.60 5.53 -30.40
C VAL A 100 5.02 4.97 -31.76
N GLU A 101 5.04 3.65 -31.92
CA GLU A 101 5.41 2.99 -33.18
C GLU A 101 4.33 3.14 -34.26
N PHE A 102 3.06 2.94 -33.90
CA PHE A 102 1.92 2.97 -34.82
C PHE A 102 1.66 4.37 -35.38
N PHE A 103 1.83 5.41 -34.57
CA PHE A 103 1.65 6.81 -34.97
C PHE A 103 2.97 7.51 -35.35
N ALA A 104 4.05 6.76 -35.56
CA ALA A 104 5.30 7.32 -36.06
C ALA A 104 5.06 8.01 -37.42
N THR A 105 5.45 9.28 -37.53
CA THR A 105 5.37 10.07 -38.77
C THR A 105 6.72 10.74 -39.01
N ASP A 106 6.94 11.29 -40.23
CA ASP A 106 8.17 12.03 -40.58
C ASP A 106 8.47 13.19 -39.62
N ASN A 107 7.45 13.70 -38.91
CA ASN A 107 7.62 14.70 -37.86
C ASN A 107 7.58 14.04 -36.48
N GLU A 108 8.76 13.63 -35.99
CA GLU A 108 8.94 12.95 -34.70
C GLU A 108 8.29 13.68 -33.52
N LYS A 109 8.34 15.03 -33.51
CA LYS A 109 7.75 15.82 -32.42
C LYS A 109 6.22 15.73 -32.41
N MET A 110 5.59 15.85 -33.58
CA MET A 110 4.13 15.74 -33.69
C MET A 110 3.65 14.32 -33.39
N ALA A 111 4.39 13.30 -33.83
CA ALA A 111 4.11 11.91 -33.49
C ALA A 111 4.17 11.67 -31.97
N ALA A 112 5.19 12.18 -31.30
CA ALA A 112 5.35 12.04 -29.85
C ALA A 112 4.23 12.75 -29.06
N ASP A 113 3.82 13.95 -29.48
CA ASP A 113 2.75 14.70 -28.82
C ASP A 113 1.38 14.01 -29.01
N LEU A 114 1.09 13.48 -30.21
CA LEU A 114 -0.11 12.69 -30.48
C LEU A 114 -0.11 11.38 -29.69
N ALA A 115 1.03 10.68 -29.63
CA ALA A 115 1.14 9.44 -28.87
C ALA A 115 0.85 9.66 -27.39
N LYS A 116 1.35 10.76 -26.81
CA LYS A 116 1.05 11.15 -25.43
C LYS A 116 -0.43 11.46 -25.22
N SER A 117 -1.08 12.18 -26.13
CA SER A 117 -2.50 12.52 -25.98
C SER A 117 -3.39 11.29 -26.07
N VAL A 118 -3.14 10.42 -27.07
CA VAL A 118 -3.90 9.17 -27.25
C VAL A 118 -3.72 8.25 -26.05
N PHE A 119 -2.47 8.10 -25.57
CA PHE A 119 -2.19 7.30 -24.38
C PHE A 119 -2.95 7.82 -23.16
N HIS A 120 -2.92 9.13 -22.93
CA HIS A 120 -3.63 9.76 -21.81
C HIS A 120 -5.15 9.49 -21.89
N ASP A 121 -5.77 9.66 -23.06
CA ASP A 121 -7.20 9.43 -23.23
C ASP A 121 -7.62 7.98 -22.95
N ILE A 122 -6.73 7.02 -23.23
CA ILE A 122 -6.96 5.59 -22.96
C ILE A 122 -6.82 5.28 -21.46
N PHE A 123 -5.76 5.77 -20.80
CA PHE A 123 -5.39 5.35 -19.45
C PHE A 123 -5.90 6.25 -18.32
N GLU A 124 -6.25 7.52 -18.59
CA GLU A 124 -6.72 8.47 -17.57
C GLU A 124 -7.89 7.92 -16.72
N PRO A 125 -8.92 7.24 -17.28
CA PRO A 125 -10.00 6.68 -16.46
C PRO A 125 -9.50 5.59 -15.49
N THR A 126 -8.54 4.78 -15.92
CA THR A 126 -7.97 3.68 -15.13
C THR A 126 -7.06 4.22 -14.02
N GLU A 127 -6.24 5.22 -14.34
CA GLU A 127 -5.43 5.95 -13.36
C GLU A 127 -6.29 6.58 -12.27
N LYS A 128 -7.37 7.29 -12.66
CA LYS A 128 -8.33 7.87 -11.71
C LYS A 128 -8.97 6.81 -10.81
N MET A 129 -9.32 5.65 -11.36
CA MET A 129 -9.85 4.53 -10.58
C MET A 129 -8.83 4.01 -9.56
N GLY A 130 -7.57 3.83 -9.97
CA GLY A 130 -6.48 3.39 -9.10
C GLY A 130 -6.22 4.35 -7.95
N LEU A 131 -6.14 5.65 -8.24
CA LEU A 131 -5.97 6.70 -7.23
C LEU A 131 -7.15 6.77 -6.26
N MET A 132 -8.38 6.69 -6.76
CA MET A 132 -9.58 6.72 -5.93
C MET A 132 -9.63 5.53 -4.98
N THR A 133 -9.34 4.32 -5.48
CA THR A 133 -9.33 3.09 -4.69
C THR A 133 -8.22 3.13 -3.63
N THR A 134 -7.05 3.64 -3.99
CA THR A 134 -5.95 3.87 -3.04
C THR A 134 -6.37 4.83 -1.94
N LYS A 135 -6.91 5.99 -2.32
CA LYS A 135 -7.38 7.00 -1.37
C LYS A 135 -8.42 6.44 -0.38
N GLN A 136 -9.41 5.69 -0.87
CA GLN A 136 -10.44 5.07 -0.05
C GLN A 136 -9.86 4.12 1.01
N TYR A 137 -8.80 3.39 0.66
CA TYR A 137 -8.11 2.52 1.59
C TYR A 137 -7.30 3.31 2.64
N VAL A 138 -6.46 4.27 2.21
CA VAL A 138 -5.59 4.99 3.16
C VAL A 138 -6.36 5.91 4.11
N ASP A 139 -7.47 6.53 3.71
CA ASP A 139 -8.18 7.50 4.56
C ASP A 139 -8.59 6.90 5.93
N ASN A 140 -8.95 5.61 5.94
CA ASN A 140 -9.47 4.93 7.13
C ASN A 140 -8.54 3.82 7.66
N SER A 141 -7.41 3.54 7.02
CA SER A 141 -6.52 2.44 7.44
C SER A 141 -5.60 2.84 8.59
N TYR A 142 -5.50 1.99 9.62
CA TYR A 142 -4.51 2.10 10.70
C TYR A 142 -3.37 1.07 10.57
N ASP A 143 -3.31 0.37 9.43
CA ASP A 143 -2.31 -0.64 9.13
C ASP A 143 -1.04 0.00 8.54
N ALA A 144 -0.10 0.37 9.41
CA ALA A 144 1.18 0.93 9.00
C ALA A 144 1.99 -0.02 8.10
N VAL A 145 1.90 -1.34 8.34
CA VAL A 145 2.63 -2.35 7.56
C VAL A 145 2.07 -2.44 6.16
N GLY A 146 0.75 -2.55 6.00
CA GLY A 146 0.12 -2.61 4.68
C GLY A 146 0.39 -1.37 3.84
N ILE A 147 0.33 -0.18 4.44
CA ILE A 147 0.65 1.07 3.73
C ILE A 147 2.14 1.11 3.35
N LEU A 148 3.03 0.68 4.24
CA LEU A 148 4.46 0.59 3.91
C LEU A 148 4.72 -0.38 2.75
N LEU A 149 4.05 -1.54 2.72
CA LEU A 149 4.15 -2.47 1.61
C LEU A 149 3.66 -1.84 0.31
N CYS A 150 2.53 -1.12 0.31
CA CYS A 150 2.06 -0.36 -0.85
C CYS A 150 3.08 0.69 -1.32
N ILE A 151 3.74 1.41 -0.40
CA ILE A 151 4.81 2.36 -0.74
C ILE A 151 5.96 1.64 -1.45
N ARG A 152 6.41 0.51 -0.90
CA ARG A 152 7.49 -0.29 -1.49
C ARG A 152 7.14 -0.82 -2.88
N ILE A 153 5.91 -1.31 -3.06
CA ILE A 153 5.40 -1.74 -4.36
C ILE A 153 5.42 -0.57 -5.35
N ASN A 154 4.89 0.60 -4.95
CA ASN A 154 4.85 1.78 -5.81
C ASN A 154 6.26 2.23 -6.22
N THR A 155 7.23 2.19 -5.29
CA THR A 155 8.65 2.47 -5.62
C THR A 155 9.21 1.50 -6.66
N GLN A 156 8.96 0.19 -6.51
CA GLN A 156 9.41 -0.81 -7.51
C GLN A 156 8.80 -0.54 -8.89
N LEU A 157 7.51 -0.21 -8.92
CA LEU A 157 6.80 0.12 -10.15
C LEU A 157 7.33 1.40 -10.82
N THR A 158 7.67 2.43 -10.04
CA THR A 158 8.35 3.63 -10.58
C THR A 158 9.69 3.27 -11.22
N MET A 159 10.49 2.42 -10.56
CA MET A 159 11.78 1.97 -11.12
C MET A 159 11.60 1.15 -12.40
N GLU A 160 10.56 0.33 -12.50
CA GLU A 160 10.23 -0.43 -13.70
C GLU A 160 9.83 0.49 -14.87
N LEU A 161 9.01 1.51 -14.62
CA LEU A 161 8.65 2.52 -15.63
C LEU A 161 9.88 3.26 -16.16
N GLN A 162 10.81 3.63 -15.28
CA GLN A 162 12.08 4.26 -15.66
C GLN A 162 12.93 3.34 -16.54
N ARG A 163 13.07 2.05 -16.16
CA ARG A 163 13.80 1.08 -16.98
C ARG A 163 13.17 0.88 -18.36
N ARG A 164 11.84 0.93 -18.46
CA ARG A 164 11.07 0.78 -19.71
C ARG A 164 11.00 2.07 -20.54
N ARG A 165 11.46 3.20 -20.01
CA ARG A 165 11.38 4.54 -20.62
C ARG A 165 9.95 4.94 -20.98
N VAL A 166 9.01 4.70 -20.06
CA VAL A 166 7.60 5.05 -20.22
C VAL A 166 7.26 6.22 -19.29
N PRO A 167 7.47 7.48 -19.72
CA PRO A 167 7.27 8.64 -18.86
C PRO A 167 5.79 8.92 -18.56
N ALA A 168 4.88 8.35 -19.35
CA ALA A 168 3.45 8.69 -19.30
C ALA A 168 2.77 8.32 -17.97
N LEU A 169 3.27 7.33 -17.23
CA LEU A 169 2.70 6.89 -15.94
C LEU A 169 3.45 7.40 -14.71
N GLU A 170 4.51 8.20 -14.87
CA GLU A 170 5.26 8.73 -13.74
C GLU A 170 4.37 9.60 -12.84
N ALA A 171 3.54 10.45 -13.44
CA ALA A 171 2.58 11.30 -12.73
C ALA A 171 1.62 10.47 -11.85
N TYR A 172 1.14 9.33 -12.34
CA TYR A 172 0.29 8.42 -11.58
C TYR A 172 1.00 7.83 -10.36
N THR A 173 2.23 7.31 -10.52
CA THR A 173 2.99 6.75 -9.39
C THR A 173 3.35 7.81 -8.35
N ASN A 174 3.64 9.04 -8.79
CA ASN A 174 3.89 10.17 -7.90
C ASN A 174 2.63 10.56 -7.12
N ALA A 175 1.48 10.69 -7.78
CA ALA A 175 0.20 10.95 -7.13
C ALA A 175 -0.16 9.86 -6.11
N THR A 176 0.09 8.60 -6.44
CA THR A 176 -0.09 7.46 -5.53
C THR A 176 0.79 7.57 -4.29
N ASN A 177 2.06 7.96 -4.46
CA ASN A 177 2.98 8.19 -3.35
C ASN A 177 2.52 9.36 -2.45
N MET A 178 1.97 10.43 -3.04
CA MET A 178 1.40 11.57 -2.32
C MET A 178 0.15 11.21 -1.50
N LEU A 179 -0.53 10.11 -1.80
CA LEU A 179 -1.62 9.58 -0.97
C LEU A 179 -1.09 8.69 0.16
N LEU A 180 -0.13 7.81 -0.14
CA LEU A 180 0.37 6.80 0.79
C LEU A 180 1.26 7.40 1.89
N TRP A 181 2.20 8.26 1.52
CA TRP A 181 3.24 8.75 2.44
C TRP A 181 2.70 9.58 3.60
N PRO A 182 1.83 10.60 3.38
CA PRO A 182 1.29 11.40 4.49
C PRO A 182 0.49 10.55 5.47
N ARG A 183 -0.22 9.52 4.97
CA ARG A 183 -0.97 8.61 5.84
C ARG A 183 -0.04 7.74 6.67
N PHE A 184 1.00 7.17 6.06
CA PHE A 184 2.00 6.39 6.78
C PHE A 184 2.62 7.20 7.93
N GLN A 185 3.04 8.43 7.64
CA GLN A 185 3.61 9.34 8.65
C GLN A 185 2.62 9.55 9.81
N HIS A 186 1.35 9.84 9.51
CA HIS A 186 0.32 10.04 10.52
C HIS A 186 0.14 8.84 11.45
N ILE A 187 0.06 7.61 10.90
CA ILE A 187 -0.10 6.40 11.72
C ILE A 187 1.12 6.17 12.60
N MET A 188 2.31 6.45 12.07
CA MET A 188 3.56 6.27 12.79
C MET A 188 3.73 7.27 13.92
N ASP A 189 3.26 8.51 13.75
CA ASP A 189 3.17 9.50 14.81
C ASP A 189 2.23 9.03 15.94
N LEU A 190 1.09 8.41 15.60
CA LEU A 190 0.19 7.82 16.59
C LEU A 190 0.86 6.68 17.37
N HIS A 191 1.59 5.80 16.69
CA HIS A 191 2.38 4.75 17.36
C HIS A 191 3.44 5.33 18.29
N PHE A 192 4.18 6.34 17.84
CA PHE A 192 5.18 7.02 18.65
C PHE A 192 4.56 7.64 19.91
N GLN A 193 3.42 8.32 19.78
CA GLN A 193 2.71 8.90 20.92
C GLN A 193 2.21 7.82 21.90
N SER A 194 1.75 6.67 21.40
CA SER A 194 1.33 5.55 22.25
C SER A 194 2.50 4.99 23.07
N VAL A 195 3.63 4.70 22.41
CA VAL A 195 4.84 4.20 23.08
C VAL A 195 5.35 5.21 24.11
N LYS A 196 5.35 6.51 23.80
CA LYS A 196 5.76 7.57 24.73
C LYS A 196 4.85 7.62 25.98
N LYS A 197 3.53 7.47 25.81
CA LYS A 197 2.58 7.40 26.93
C LYS A 197 2.79 6.15 27.80
N MET A 198 3.01 4.99 27.17
CA MET A 198 3.32 3.75 27.89
C MET A 198 4.63 3.85 28.69
N ALA A 199 5.69 4.43 28.10
CA ALA A 199 6.97 4.64 28.76
C ALA A 199 6.88 5.63 29.94
N ALA A 200 5.93 6.57 29.92
CA ALA A 200 5.68 7.46 31.06
C ALA A 200 4.92 6.76 32.21
N ASN A 201 4.31 5.60 31.97
CA ASN A 201 3.57 4.84 32.98
C ASN A 201 4.51 3.88 33.73
N LYS A 202 4.91 4.27 34.94
CA LYS A 202 5.85 3.52 35.81
C LYS A 202 5.40 2.08 36.12
N GLN A 203 4.09 1.80 36.08
CA GLN A 203 3.55 0.46 36.33
C GLN A 203 3.88 -0.53 35.20
N VAL A 204 3.91 -0.04 33.94
CA VAL A 204 4.18 -0.85 32.74
C VAL A 204 5.67 -1.13 32.60
N LEU A 205 6.52 -0.13 32.86
CA LEU A 205 7.99 -0.29 32.89
C LEU A 205 8.46 -1.36 33.89
N ALA A 206 7.74 -1.56 34.99
CA ALA A 206 8.03 -2.62 35.96
C ALA A 206 7.71 -4.03 35.42
N SER A 207 6.80 -4.15 34.46
CA SER A 207 6.35 -5.42 33.87
C SER A 207 7.08 -5.82 32.59
N VAL A 208 7.70 -4.87 31.88
CA VAL A 208 8.39 -5.11 30.60
C VAL A 208 9.90 -4.96 30.81
N ARG A 209 10.56 -5.99 31.39
CA ARG A 209 12.00 -5.97 31.68
C ARG A 209 12.91 -6.12 30.46
N ASP A 210 12.38 -6.45 29.29
CA ASP A 210 13.18 -6.72 28.08
C ASP A 210 12.67 -5.95 26.86
N VAL A 211 12.79 -4.61 26.84
CA VAL A 211 12.66 -3.83 25.59
C VAL A 211 14.00 -3.21 25.25
N HIS A 212 14.72 -3.84 24.32
CA HIS A 212 15.86 -3.19 23.66
C HIS A 212 15.35 -2.10 22.71
N PRO A 213 15.90 -0.88 22.75
CA PRO A 213 15.47 0.24 21.91
C PRO A 213 15.98 0.09 20.47
N HIS A 214 15.26 -0.66 19.62
CA HIS A 214 15.59 -0.80 18.19
C HIS A 214 14.61 -0.14 17.21
N TYR A 215 13.62 0.63 17.69
CA TYR A 215 12.57 1.17 16.81
C TYR A 215 12.96 2.48 16.08
N GLY A 216 13.86 3.29 16.63
CA GLY A 216 14.22 4.60 16.06
C GLY A 216 15.17 4.56 14.86
N PHE A 217 16.09 3.58 14.80
CA PHE A 217 17.16 3.54 13.80
C PHE A 217 16.69 2.96 12.45
N PHE A 218 15.74 2.03 12.47
CA PHE A 218 15.15 1.45 11.26
C PHE A 218 14.33 2.49 10.49
N PHE A 219 13.70 3.42 11.22
CA PHE A 219 12.89 4.51 10.66
C PHE A 219 13.73 5.48 9.83
N PHE A 220 14.88 5.89 10.37
CA PHE A 220 15.77 6.81 9.67
C PHE A 220 16.46 6.13 8.49
N SER A 221 16.86 4.86 8.62
CA SER A 221 17.48 4.10 7.53
C SER A 221 16.51 3.79 6.38
N LEU A 222 15.25 3.42 6.66
CA LEU A 222 14.25 3.14 5.62
C LEU A 222 13.78 4.42 4.93
N THR A 223 13.64 5.51 5.68
CA THR A 223 13.31 6.84 5.12
C THR A 223 14.49 7.39 4.30
N LEU A 224 15.75 7.23 4.75
CA LEU A 224 16.92 7.61 3.95
C LEU A 224 17.05 6.73 2.70
N ARG A 225 16.83 5.42 2.80
CA ARG A 225 16.93 4.51 1.66
C ARG A 225 15.84 4.81 0.61
N LEU A 226 14.62 5.14 1.05
CA LEU A 226 13.53 5.54 0.17
C LEU A 226 13.70 6.97 -0.40
N ARG A 227 14.39 7.86 0.31
CA ARG A 227 14.63 9.25 -0.12
C ARG A 227 15.89 9.40 -0.98
N PHE A 228 16.90 8.53 -0.82
CA PHE A 228 18.05 8.47 -1.71
C PHE A 228 17.67 7.98 -3.11
N ASP A 229 16.79 6.97 -3.22
CA ASP A 229 16.31 6.50 -4.53
C ASP A 229 15.49 7.56 -5.32
N TYR A 230 15.01 8.63 -4.65
CA TYR A 230 14.29 9.75 -5.28
C TYR A 230 15.18 10.99 -5.55
N GLY A 231 16.36 11.07 -4.93
CA GLY A 231 17.23 12.26 -4.97
C GLY A 231 18.29 12.25 -6.06
N ASP A 232 18.45 11.14 -6.79
CA ASP A 232 19.45 10.95 -7.85
C ASP A 232 18.87 11.15 -9.28
N LEU A 233 17.73 11.87 -9.40
CA LEU A 233 17.06 12.14 -10.69
C LEU A 233 16.99 13.64 -11.08
N ASP A 234 17.78 14.51 -10.44
CA ASP A 234 18.02 15.89 -10.91
C ASP A 234 19.47 16.07 -11.38
#